data_AF-A0A846U6X1-F1
#
_entry.id   AF-A0A846U6X1-F1
#
_cell.length_a   1.000
_cell.length_b   1.000
_cell.length_c   1.000
_cell.angle_alpha   90.00
_cell.angle_beta   90.00
_cell.angle_gamma   90.00
#
_symmetry.space_group_name_H-M   'P 1'
#
loop_
_entity.id
_entity.type
_entity.pdbx_description
1 polymer ?
#
loop_
_entity_poly.entity_id
_entity_poly.type
_entity_poly.pdbx_seq_one_letter_code
_entity_poly.pdbx_strand_id
1 'polypeptide(L)'
;MSLSRPRTGALGVVAVCRDSTLGIDLETAGAAAFPHFETVAVHAREHCPDDDARTLLWVRKEALLKAHGTGLITHPRSIRLAPDGTVLEGPAATILDVDLGPEWTCAVAVLQPGASRENIRVIRS
;
A
#
# COMPACT_ATOMS: atom_id res chain seq x y z
N MET A 1 14.96 -2.89 -1.99
CA MET A 1 14.32 -2.43 -3.25
C MET A 1 13.00 -3.17 -3.41
N SER A 2 11.96 -2.50 -3.89
CA SER A 2 10.66 -3.09 -4.23
C SER A 2 10.14 -2.48 -5.53
N LEU A 3 9.41 -3.25 -6.34
CA LEU A 3 8.84 -2.85 -7.63
C LEU A 3 7.34 -3.09 -7.60
N SER A 4 6.56 -2.15 -8.15
CA SER A 4 5.14 -2.35 -8.41
C SER A 4 4.77 -1.95 -9.84
N ARG A 5 3.77 -2.64 -10.39
CA ARG A 5 3.15 -2.33 -11.66
C ARG A 5 1.64 -2.60 -11.54
N PRO A 6 0.78 -1.66 -11.96
CA PRO A 6 -0.66 -1.84 -11.92
C PRO A 6 -1.09 -2.96 -12.87
N ARG A 7 -2.29 -3.50 -12.64
CA ARG A 7 -2.87 -4.50 -13.56
C ARG A 7 -3.14 -3.92 -14.95
N THR A 8 -3.47 -2.64 -15.01
CA THR A 8 -3.78 -1.88 -16.22
C THR A 8 -2.96 -0.61 -16.27
N GLY A 9 -2.44 -0.26 -17.45
CA GLY A 9 -1.58 0.91 -17.66
C GLY A 9 -0.09 0.55 -17.84
N ALA A 10 0.72 1.57 -18.12
CA ALA A 10 2.13 1.40 -18.49
C ALA A 10 3.13 1.85 -17.41
N LEU A 11 2.67 2.44 -16.30
CA LEU A 11 3.55 2.99 -15.27
C LEU A 11 4.11 1.87 -14.37
N GLY A 12 5.43 1.74 -14.31
CA GLY A 12 6.11 1.00 -13.23
C GLY A 12 6.68 1.96 -12.19
N VAL A 13 6.72 1.52 -10.93
CA VAL A 13 7.39 2.26 -9.85
C VAL A 13 8.33 1.39 -9.07
N VAL A 14 9.54 1.91 -8.85
CA VAL A 14 10.56 1.27 -8.01
C VAL A 14 10.79 2.13 -6.79
N ALA A 15 10.73 1.53 -5.61
CA ALA A 15 11.17 2.14 -4.36
C ALA A 15 12.48 1.51 -3.87
N VAL A 16 13.43 2.37 -3.48
CA VAL A 16 14.73 1.97 -2.92
C VAL A 16 14.95 2.65 -1.58
N CYS A 17 15.36 1.87 -0.58
CA CYS A 17 15.87 2.33 0.71
C CYS A 17 17.18 1.58 0.95
N ARG A 18 18.17 2.28 1.53
CA ARG A 18 19.51 1.73 1.79
C ARG A 18 19.53 0.83 3.02
N ASP A 19 18.84 1.25 4.07
CA ASP A 19 19.03 0.71 5.43
C ASP A 19 17.82 -0.05 5.97
N SER A 20 16.75 -0.20 5.17
CA SER A 20 15.53 -0.88 5.59
C SER A 20 14.83 -1.64 4.47
N THR A 21 14.09 -2.68 4.86
CA THR A 21 13.14 -3.35 3.97
C THR A 21 11.93 -2.46 3.74
N LEU A 22 11.48 -2.43 2.50
CA LEU A 22 10.31 -1.67 2.08
C LEU A 22 9.47 -2.48 1.10
N GLY A 23 8.19 -2.15 1.03
CA GLY A 23 7.27 -2.59 -0.01
C GLY A 23 6.64 -1.39 -0.69
N ILE A 24 6.40 -1.48 -2.00
CA ILE A 24 5.62 -0.49 -2.76
C ILE A 24 4.47 -1.19 -3.47
N ASP A 25 3.32 -0.54 -3.50
CA ASP A 25 2.19 -0.96 -4.32
C ASP A 25 1.58 0.23 -5.07
N LEU A 26 1.06 -0.04 -6.26
CA LEU A 26 0.58 0.94 -7.23
C LEU A 26 -0.59 0.32 -8.00
N GLU A 27 -1.71 1.03 -8.02
CA GLU A 27 -2.87 0.71 -8.85
C GLU A 27 -3.41 1.97 -9.53
N THR A 28 -4.24 1.78 -10.56
CA THR A 28 -5.05 2.88 -11.11
C THR A 28 -6.08 3.34 -10.09
N ALA A 29 -6.41 4.64 -10.07
CA ALA A 29 -7.50 5.16 -9.25
C ALA A 29 -8.80 4.36 -9.51
N GLY A 30 -9.55 4.05 -8.44
CA GLY A 30 -10.74 3.21 -8.50
C GLY A 30 -10.52 1.72 -8.86
N ALA A 31 -9.28 1.21 -8.92
CA ALA A 31 -9.03 -0.21 -9.28
C ALA A 31 -9.70 -1.23 -8.35
N ALA A 32 -10.03 -0.82 -7.12
CA ALA A 32 -10.72 -1.65 -6.13
C ALA A 32 -12.27 -1.57 -6.22
N ALA A 33 -12.83 -1.00 -7.28
CA ALA A 33 -14.28 -0.89 -7.52
C ALA A 33 -14.97 -2.21 -7.96
N PHE A 34 -14.45 -3.37 -7.54
CA PHE A 34 -15.01 -4.67 -7.92
C PHE A 34 -15.93 -5.24 -6.84
N PRO A 35 -16.93 -6.09 -7.21
CA PRO A 35 -17.84 -6.67 -6.25
C PRO A 35 -17.11 -7.45 -5.15
N HIS A 36 -17.58 -7.31 -3.91
CA HIS A 36 -17.06 -8.04 -2.75
C HIS A 36 -15.63 -7.71 -2.33
N PHE A 37 -15.07 -6.57 -2.72
CA PHE A 37 -13.75 -6.09 -2.26
C PHE A 37 -13.63 -6.11 -0.72
N GLU A 38 -14.71 -5.81 -0.01
CA GLU A 38 -14.77 -5.87 1.45
C GLU A 38 -14.45 -7.25 2.02
N THR A 39 -14.76 -8.31 1.27
CA THR A 39 -14.47 -9.69 1.66
C THR A 39 -13.01 -10.10 1.41
N VAL A 40 -12.28 -9.32 0.62
CA VAL A 40 -10.88 -9.52 0.27
C VAL A 40 -9.95 -8.72 1.18
N ALA A 41 -10.25 -7.43 1.37
CA ALA A 41 -9.28 -6.48 1.93
C ALA A 41 -9.72 -5.75 3.20
N VAL A 42 -11.02 -5.56 3.42
CA VAL A 42 -11.52 -4.66 4.48
C VAL A 42 -11.67 -5.42 5.82
N HIS A 43 -11.00 -4.91 6.86
CA HIS A 43 -11.17 -5.40 8.23
C HIS A 43 -12.57 -5.06 8.74
N ALA A 44 -13.16 -5.89 9.60
CA ALA A 44 -14.54 -5.72 10.10
C ALA A 44 -14.81 -4.40 10.86
N ARG A 45 -13.77 -3.63 11.17
CA ARG A 45 -13.82 -2.32 11.88
C ARG A 45 -13.33 -1.16 11.01
N GLU A 46 -13.02 -1.42 9.75
CA GLU A 46 -12.68 -0.38 8.77
C GLU A 46 -13.92 -0.01 7.97
N HIS A 47 -13.95 1.22 7.48
CA HIS A 47 -14.97 1.68 6.56
C HIS A 47 -14.31 2.49 5.44
N CYS A 48 -14.66 2.16 4.20
CA CYS A 48 -14.24 2.90 3.02
C CYS A 48 -15.47 3.63 2.47
N PRO A 49 -15.49 4.97 2.43
CA PRO A 49 -16.64 5.74 1.97
C PRO A 49 -16.89 5.60 0.45
N ASP A 50 -15.83 5.37 -0.33
CA ASP A 50 -15.86 5.32 -1.80
C ASP A 50 -14.79 4.35 -2.36
N ASP A 51 -14.78 4.18 -3.68
CA ASP A 51 -13.86 3.26 -4.38
C ASP A 51 -12.41 3.76 -4.39
N ASP A 52 -12.19 5.07 -4.27
CA ASP A 52 -10.85 5.64 -4.13
C ASP A 52 -10.26 5.29 -2.76
N ALA A 53 -11.05 5.40 -1.69
CA ALA A 53 -10.65 4.98 -0.35
C ALA A 53 -10.42 3.45 -0.28
N ARG A 54 -11.17 2.65 -1.04
CA ARG A 54 -10.92 1.20 -1.18
C ARG A 54 -9.57 0.94 -1.84
N THR A 55 -9.30 1.64 -2.94
CA THR A 55 -8.04 1.50 -3.69
C THR A 55 -6.85 1.96 -2.84
N LEU A 56 -7.00 3.05 -2.09
CA LEU A 56 -5.99 3.52 -1.15
C LEU A 56 -5.73 2.51 -0.02
N LEU A 57 -6.78 1.95 0.58
CA LEU A 57 -6.64 0.91 1.58
C LEU A 57 -5.91 -0.32 1.02
N TRP A 58 -6.25 -0.72 -0.20
CA TRP A 58 -5.62 -1.84 -0.89
C TRP A 58 -4.12 -1.65 -1.03
N VAL A 59 -3.69 -0.56 -1.68
CA VAL A 59 -2.27 -0.34 -1.94
C VAL A 59 -1.45 -0.18 -0.65
N ARG A 60 -2.03 0.38 0.41
CA ARG A 60 -1.38 0.46 1.72
C ARG A 60 -1.16 -0.93 2.33
N LYS A 61 -2.16 -1.81 2.28
CA LYS A 61 -2.05 -3.18 2.82
C LYS A 61 -1.09 -4.03 1.99
N GLU A 62 -1.14 -3.94 0.67
CA GLU A 62 -0.20 -4.64 -0.21
C GLU A 62 1.24 -4.15 -0.01
N ALA A 63 1.45 -2.83 0.08
CA ALA A 63 2.77 -2.27 0.39
C ALA A 63 3.30 -2.79 1.74
N LEU A 64 2.45 -2.84 2.77
CA LEU A 64 2.79 -3.40 4.08
C LEU A 64 3.19 -4.89 3.99
N LEU A 65 2.38 -5.71 3.33
CA LEU A 65 2.63 -7.14 3.17
C LEU A 65 3.91 -7.41 2.37
N LYS A 66 4.17 -6.61 1.34
CA LYS A 66 5.42 -6.64 0.56
C LYS A 66 6.63 -6.26 1.40
N ALA A 67 6.51 -5.25 2.27
CA ALA A 67 7.60 -4.84 3.16
C ALA A 67 8.00 -5.95 4.14
N HIS A 68 7.02 -6.70 4.66
CA HIS A 68 7.27 -7.83 5.57
C HIS A 68 7.68 -9.12 4.84
N GLY A 69 7.59 -9.17 3.51
CA GLY A 69 7.88 -10.38 2.73
C GLY A 69 6.92 -11.53 2.99
N THR A 70 5.79 -11.28 3.65
CA THR A 70 4.81 -12.32 4.01
C THR A 70 3.90 -12.70 2.85
N GLY A 71 3.84 -11.89 1.78
CA GLY A 71 2.93 -12.10 0.67
C GLY A 71 1.48 -12.31 1.16
N LEU A 72 0.77 -13.27 0.56
CA LEU A 72 -0.60 -13.64 0.91
C LEU A 72 -0.73 -14.56 2.14
N ILE A 73 0.36 -14.88 2.85
CA ILE A 73 0.27 -15.69 4.08
C ILE A 73 -0.55 -14.95 5.14
N THR A 74 -0.35 -13.64 5.24
CA THR A 74 -1.17 -12.78 6.09
C THR A 74 -2.36 -12.29 5.29
N HIS A 75 -3.56 -12.66 5.73
CA HIS A 75 -4.79 -12.24 5.06
C HIS A 75 -4.99 -10.71 5.23
N PRO A 76 -5.20 -9.91 4.17
CA PRO A 76 -5.32 -8.46 4.28
C PRO A 76 -6.39 -7.98 5.29
N ARG A 77 -7.50 -8.73 5.41
CA ARG A 77 -8.56 -8.47 6.42
C ARG A 77 -8.15 -8.64 7.87
N SER A 78 -7.02 -9.28 8.18
CA SER A 78 -6.50 -9.34 9.55
C SER A 78 -5.68 -8.09 9.91
N ILE A 79 -5.48 -7.17 8.97
CA ILE A 79 -4.77 -5.91 9.16
C ILE A 79 -5.81 -4.81 9.29
N ARG A 80 -5.67 -3.95 10.31
CA ARG A 80 -6.48 -2.75 10.49
C ARG A 80 -5.61 -1.51 10.42
N LEU A 81 -5.95 -0.58 9.54
CA LEU A 81 -5.33 0.73 9.40
C LEU A 81 -6.27 1.83 9.91
N ALA A 82 -5.70 2.88 10.46
CA ALA A 82 -6.38 4.16 10.65
C ALA A 82 -6.56 4.87 9.29
N PRO A 83 -7.44 5.89 9.20
CA PRO A 83 -7.62 6.67 7.96
C PRO A 83 -6.32 7.28 7.42
N ASP A 84 -5.39 7.65 8.30
CA ASP A 84 -4.08 8.19 7.94
C ASP A 84 -3.04 7.12 7.54
N GLY A 85 -3.41 5.84 7.54
CA GLY A 85 -2.54 4.72 7.19
C GLY A 85 -1.77 4.13 8.38
N THR A 86 -1.93 4.65 9.60
CA THR A 86 -1.30 4.07 10.79
C THR A 86 -1.77 2.63 11.02
N VAL A 87 -0.85 1.70 11.24
CA VAL A 87 -1.19 0.30 11.55
C VAL A 87 -1.73 0.22 12.98
N LEU A 88 -3.00 -0.17 13.12
CA LEU A 88 -3.67 -0.36 14.41
C LEU A 88 -3.69 -1.83 14.84
N GLU A 89 -3.80 -2.75 13.88
CA GLU A 89 -3.72 -4.20 14.08
C GLU A 89 -2.97 -4.82 12.89
N GLY A 90 -1.99 -5.68 13.15
CA GLY A 90 -1.15 -6.30 12.11
C GLY A 90 0.35 -6.05 12.29
N PRO A 91 1.17 -6.38 11.29
CA PRO A 91 2.62 -6.25 11.38
C PRO A 91 3.04 -4.77 11.29
N ALA A 92 4.04 -4.38 12.09
CA ALA A 92 4.43 -2.97 12.23
C ALA A 92 5.18 -2.44 10.99
N ALA A 93 4.81 -1.25 10.51
CA ALA A 93 5.58 -0.48 9.54
C ALA A 93 5.14 1.00 9.56
N THR A 94 5.96 1.87 9.00
CA THR A 94 5.54 3.22 8.60
C THR A 94 5.03 3.18 7.16
N ILE A 95 3.79 3.61 6.94
CA ILE A 95 3.14 3.66 5.62
C ILE A 95 3.10 5.11 5.15
N LEU A 96 3.46 5.33 3.88
CA LEU A 96 3.50 6.65 3.24
C LEU A 96 2.79 6.57 1.89
N ASP A 97 1.79 7.42 1.69
CA ASP A 97 1.18 7.60 0.37
C ASP A 97 2.13 8.38 -0.53
N VAL A 98 2.19 8.01 -1.81
CA VAL A 98 3.04 8.62 -2.83
C VAL A 98 2.15 9.27 -3.87
N ASP A 99 2.21 10.59 -3.98
CA ASP A 99 1.50 11.32 -5.03
C ASP A 99 2.19 11.10 -6.38
N LEU A 100 1.49 10.42 -7.29
CA LEU A 100 1.92 10.19 -8.66
C LEU A 100 1.01 10.88 -9.68
N GLY A 101 0.09 11.73 -9.24
CA GLY A 101 -0.99 12.30 -10.03
C GLY A 101 -2.32 11.56 -9.85
N PRO A 102 -3.43 12.15 -10.34
CA PRO A 102 -4.80 11.71 -10.01
C PRO A 102 -5.20 10.35 -10.60
N GLU A 103 -4.46 9.85 -11.59
CA GLU A 103 -4.75 8.55 -12.23
C GLU A 103 -4.27 7.36 -11.40
N TRP A 104 -3.45 7.61 -10.38
CA TRP A 104 -2.66 6.59 -9.70
C TRP A 104 -2.85 6.65 -8.19
N THR A 105 -2.98 5.49 -7.56
CA THR A 105 -2.96 5.35 -6.11
C THR A 105 -1.75 4.51 -5.73
N CYS A 106 -0.87 5.06 -4.89
CA CYS A 106 0.41 4.45 -4.56
C CYS A 106 0.75 4.60 -3.09
N ALA A 107 1.26 3.54 -2.48
CA ALA A 107 1.76 3.56 -1.12
C ALA A 107 3.10 2.82 -1.01
N VAL A 108 3.92 3.27 -0.06
CA VAL A 108 5.15 2.60 0.37
C VAL A 108 5.03 2.28 1.86
N ALA A 109 5.45 1.08 2.25
CA ALA A 109 5.63 0.71 3.65
C ALA A 109 7.11 0.44 3.94
N VAL A 110 7.61 0.90 5.08
CA VAL A 110 9.00 0.72 5.52
C VAL A 110 9.02 0.15 6.93
N LEU A 111 9.85 -0.87 7.17
CA LEU A 111 9.89 -1.58 8.45
C LEU A 111 10.61 -0.81 9.56
N GLN A 112 11.43 0.19 9.21
CA GLN A 112 12.12 1.01 10.19
C GLN A 112 11.18 2.07 10.81
N PRO A 113 11.06 2.13 12.14
CA PRO A 113 10.34 3.22 12.80
C PRO A 113 10.95 4.59 12.47
N GLY A 114 10.11 5.56 12.14
CA GLY A 114 10.55 6.94 11.83
C GLY A 114 11.14 7.12 10.44
N ALA A 115 10.90 6.19 9.51
CA ALA A 115 11.28 6.36 8.11
C ALA A 115 10.62 7.63 7.53
N SER A 116 11.46 8.58 7.10
CA SER A 116 11.04 9.79 6.39
C SER A 116 11.11 9.57 4.88
N ARG A 117 10.36 10.39 4.12
CA ARG A 117 10.38 10.39 2.65
C ARG A 117 11.80 10.58 2.07
N GLU A 118 12.71 11.19 2.83
CA GLU A 118 14.08 11.50 2.40
C GLU A 118 14.93 10.24 2.11
N ASN A 119 14.60 9.11 2.72
CA ASN A 119 15.32 7.84 2.54
C ASN A 119 14.68 6.90 1.51
N ILE A 120 13.62 7.35 0.82
CA ILE A 120 12.85 6.57 -0.13
C ILE A 120 12.90 7.26 -1.48
N ARG A 121 13.54 6.62 -2.46
CA ARG A 121 13.50 7.09 -3.84
C ARG A 121 12.49 6.28 -4.63
N VAL A 122 11.43 6.94 -5.11
CA VAL A 122 10.45 6.36 -6.04
C VAL A 122 10.83 6.78 -7.47
N ILE A 123 11.04 5.80 -8.34
CA ILE A 123 11.42 6.00 -9.75
C ILE A 123 10.28 5.51 -10.63
N ARG A 124 9.77 6.37 -11.52
CA ARG A 124 8.84 5.99 -12.58
C ARG A 124 9.62 5.30 -13.71
N SER A 125 9.17 4.13 -14.15
CA SER A 125 9.74 3.36 -15.26
C SER A 125 8.73 3.14 -16.36
#